data_AF-A0A8T5YMB5-F1
#
_entry.id   AF-A0A8T5YMB5-F1
#
_cell.length_a   1.000
_cell.length_b   1.000
_cell.length_c   1.000
_cell.angle_alpha   90.00
_cell.angle_beta   90.00
_cell.angle_gamma   90.00
#
_symmetry.space_group_name_H-M   'P 1'
#
loop_
_entity.id
_entity.type
_entity.pdbx_description
1 polymer ?
#
loop_
_entity_poly.entity_id
_entity_poly.type
_entity_poly.pdbx_seq_one_letter_code
_entity_poly.pdbx_strand_id
1 'polypeptide(L)'
;IGCGAHGKVTFPDGRILRTTKTRHPRGFMQGRYLESQRDVEAADKPFEFFMNRFRLLEAAPRVEFSQYTGLSEEVIRPQLEEAIAQGYLTECADYWQITEHGKLFLNSLLELFLAE
;
A
#
# COMPACT_ATOMS: atom_id res chain seq x y z
N ILE A 1 -9.37 18.03 10.20
CA ILE A 1 -8.91 16.66 10.56
C ILE A 1 -9.23 16.39 12.04
N GLY A 2 -10.11 15.44 12.34
CA GLY A 2 -10.63 15.17 13.70
C GLY A 2 -10.07 13.91 14.39
N CYS A 3 -10.76 13.43 15.43
CA CYS A 3 -10.40 12.21 16.16
C CYS A 3 -10.43 10.97 15.26
N GLY A 4 -9.50 10.04 15.49
CA GLY A 4 -9.38 8.80 14.70
C GLY A 4 -8.84 8.96 13.29
N ALA A 5 -8.43 10.17 12.88
CA ALA A 5 -7.89 10.39 11.54
C ALA A 5 -6.53 9.71 11.36
N HIS A 6 -6.32 9.13 10.18
CA HIS A 6 -5.03 8.59 9.75
C HIS A 6 -4.28 9.59 8.89
N GLY A 7 -2.96 9.63 9.03
CA GLY A 7 -2.05 10.47 8.26
C GLY A 7 -0.92 9.64 7.64
N LYS A 8 -0.40 10.14 6.52
CA LYS A 8 0.79 9.62 5.84
C LYS A 8 1.64 10.81 5.40
N VAL A 9 2.93 10.80 5.73
CA VAL A 9 3.91 11.79 5.29
C VAL A 9 5.06 11.04 4.62
N THR A 10 5.36 11.38 3.38
CA THR A 10 6.53 10.87 2.65
C THR A 10 7.61 11.93 2.67
N PHE A 11 8.82 11.56 3.12
CA PHE A 11 9.98 12.44 3.19
C PHE A 11 10.85 12.32 1.92
N PRO A 12 11.69 13.33 1.60
CA PRO A 12 12.57 13.28 0.43
C PRO A 12 13.58 12.13 0.41
N ASP A 13 13.91 11.58 1.58
CA ASP A 13 14.78 10.41 1.76
C ASP A 13 14.04 9.07 1.53
N GLY A 14 12.76 9.10 1.15
CA GLY A 14 11.94 7.92 0.91
C GLY A 14 11.35 7.27 2.16
N ARG A 15 11.58 7.86 3.35
CA ARG A 15 10.92 7.43 4.59
C ARG A 15 9.44 7.80 4.55
N ILE A 16 8.59 6.90 5.01
CA ILE A 16 7.15 7.13 5.08
C ILE A 16 6.73 7.02 6.54
N LEU A 17 6.06 8.04 7.04
CA LEU A 17 5.55 8.11 8.40
C LEU A 17 4.03 7.99 8.40
N ARG A 18 3.52 7.00 9.12
CA ARG A 18 2.10 6.82 9.39
C ARG A 18 1.78 7.35 10.78
N THR A 19 0.70 8.13 10.88
CA THR A 19 0.19 8.64 12.15
C THR A 19 -1.28 8.27 12.31
N THR A 20 -1.71 7.95 13.52
CA THR A 20 -3.12 7.83 13.87
C THR A 20 -3.43 8.82 14.97
N LYS A 21 -4.49 9.61 14.78
CA LYS A 21 -4.98 10.53 15.80
C LYS A 21 -5.82 9.80 16.83
N THR A 22 -5.76 10.24 18.09
CA THR A 22 -6.54 9.66 19.18
C THR A 22 -7.99 9.47 18.79
N ARG A 23 -8.41 8.20 18.82
CA ARG A 23 -9.75 7.78 18.39
C ARG A 23 -10.85 8.30 19.28
N HIS A 24 -10.65 8.27 20.60
CA HIS A 24 -11.69 8.65 21.55
C HIS A 24 -11.87 10.18 21.60
N PRO A 25 -13.07 10.73 21.29
CA PRO A 25 -13.30 12.18 21.21
C PRO A 25 -12.92 12.93 22.49
N ARG A 26 -13.21 12.36 23.67
CA ARG A 26 -12.80 12.94 24.96
C ARG A 26 -11.29 13.15 25.08
N GLY A 27 -10.48 12.19 24.63
CA GLY A 27 -9.02 12.33 24.67
C GLY A 27 -8.53 13.38 23.68
N PHE A 28 -9.12 13.37 22.49
CA PHE A 28 -8.83 14.36 21.45
C PHE A 28 -9.13 15.79 21.90
N MET A 29 -10.31 16.03 22.47
CA MET A 29 -10.72 17.36 22.97
C MET A 29 -9.87 17.85 24.16
N GLN A 30 -9.17 16.94 24.84
CA GLN A 30 -8.21 17.25 25.90
C GLN A 30 -6.80 17.56 25.37
N GLY A 31 -6.61 17.69 24.05
CA GLY A 31 -5.31 18.00 23.44
C GLY A 31 -4.41 16.79 23.18
N ARG A 32 -4.85 15.58 23.55
CA ARG A 32 -4.14 14.34 23.19
C ARG A 32 -4.55 13.96 21.77
N TYR A 33 -3.81 14.48 20.80
CA TYR A 33 -4.16 14.35 19.38
C TYR A 33 -3.50 13.17 18.68
N LEU A 34 -2.35 12.70 19.15
CA LEU A 34 -1.58 11.61 18.54
C LEU A 34 -1.74 10.35 19.39
N GLU A 35 -2.13 9.26 18.75
CA GLU A 35 -2.23 7.93 19.37
C GLU A 35 -1.04 7.06 19.00
N SER A 36 -0.69 7.04 17.72
CA SER A 36 0.47 6.30 17.25
C SER A 36 1.16 7.01 16.10
N GLN A 37 2.46 6.77 16.01
CA GLN A 37 3.31 7.21 14.92
C GLN A 37 4.33 6.09 14.69
N ARG A 38 4.48 5.66 13.43
CA ARG A 38 5.47 4.67 13.04
C ARG A 38 6.02 4.98 11.65
N ASP A 39 7.27 4.64 11.43
CA ASP A 39 7.80 4.55 10.08
C ASP A 39 7.24 3.27 9.41
N VAL A 40 7.01 3.36 8.11
CA VAL A 40 6.62 2.22 7.27
C VAL A 40 7.90 1.52 6.85
N GLU A 41 8.06 0.29 7.31
CA GLU A 41 9.21 -0.55 7.00
C GLU A 41 9.27 -0.87 5.50
N ALA A 42 10.45 -1.14 4.97
CA ALA A 42 10.63 -1.48 3.56
C ALA A 42 9.74 -2.66 3.14
N ALA A 43 9.56 -3.66 4.02
CA ALA A 43 8.70 -4.81 3.78
C ALA A 43 7.20 -4.47 3.70
N ASP A 44 6.76 -3.38 4.34
CA ASP A 44 5.35 -2.94 4.31
C ASP A 44 5.03 -2.08 3.06
N LYS A 45 6.04 -1.50 2.40
CA LYS A 45 5.86 -0.57 1.28
C LYS A 45 5.16 -1.21 0.06
N PRO A 46 5.46 -2.46 -0.35
CA PRO A 46 4.74 -3.12 -1.44
C PRO A 46 3.24 -3.18 -1.22
N PHE A 47 2.82 -3.66 -0.05
CA PHE A 47 1.42 -3.72 0.31
C PHE A 47 0.77 -2.34 0.26
N GLU A 48 1.38 -1.32 0.88
CA GLU A 48 0.83 0.04 0.85
C GLU A 48 0.72 0.60 -0.59
N PHE A 49 1.69 0.33 -1.46
CA PHE A 49 1.65 0.76 -2.85
C PHE A 49 0.49 0.10 -3.60
N PHE A 50 0.44 -1.23 -3.59
CA PHE A 50 -0.59 -1.98 -4.31
C PHE A 50 -1.97 -1.77 -3.74
N MET A 51 -2.10 -1.59 -2.42
CA MET A 51 -3.36 -1.22 -1.76
C MET A 51 -3.99 0.03 -2.40
N ASN A 52 -3.17 1.01 -2.81
CA ASN A 52 -3.64 2.22 -3.47
C ASN A 52 -3.82 2.01 -4.98
N ARG A 53 -2.82 1.43 -5.68
CA ARG A 53 -2.87 1.26 -7.14
C ARG A 53 -3.97 0.32 -7.60
N PHE A 54 -4.08 -0.84 -6.96
CA PHE A 54 -5.01 -1.88 -7.38
C PHE A 54 -6.48 -1.54 -7.09
N ARG A 55 -6.75 -0.63 -6.15
CA ARG A 55 -8.12 -0.14 -5.92
C ARG A 55 -8.64 0.81 -6.99
N LEU A 56 -7.76 1.38 -7.81
CA LEU A 56 -8.17 2.23 -8.93
C LEU A 56 -8.74 1.41 -10.09
N LEU A 57 -8.48 0.09 -10.13
CA LEU A 57 -8.87 -0.81 -11.22
C LEU A 57 -8.32 -0.42 -12.60
N GLU A 58 -7.38 0.52 -12.63
CA GLU A 58 -6.64 0.99 -13.78
C GLU A 58 -5.30 0.27 -13.89
N ALA A 59 -4.63 0.43 -15.03
CA ALA A 59 -3.26 -0.04 -15.21
C ALA A 59 -2.36 0.57 -14.12
N ALA A 60 -1.52 -0.25 -13.49
CA ALA A 60 -0.52 0.15 -12.52
C ALA A 60 0.85 0.19 -13.19
N PRO A 61 1.37 1.39 -13.54
CA PRO A 61 2.66 1.50 -14.20
C PRO A 61 3.79 0.97 -13.32
N ARG A 62 4.67 0.16 -13.88
CA ARG A 62 5.79 -0.47 -13.16
C ARG A 62 6.76 0.57 -12.61
N VAL A 63 7.00 1.64 -13.36
CA VAL A 63 7.91 2.73 -12.97
C VAL A 63 7.51 3.41 -11.67
N GLU A 64 6.20 3.49 -11.37
CA GLU A 64 5.71 4.12 -10.15
C GLU A 64 6.09 3.32 -8.90
N PHE A 65 6.21 1.99 -9.01
CA PHE A 65 6.57 1.16 -7.87
C PHE A 65 7.92 1.60 -7.29
N SER A 66 8.95 1.65 -8.13
CA SER A 66 10.28 2.08 -7.69
C SER A 66 10.33 3.56 -7.30
N GLN A 67 9.60 4.43 -8.00
CA GLN A 67 9.55 5.85 -7.66
C GLN A 67 8.91 6.13 -6.28
N TYR A 68 7.84 5.40 -5.92
CA TYR A 68 7.10 5.67 -4.69
C TYR A 68 7.53 4.82 -3.50
N THR A 69 8.14 3.65 -3.73
CA THR A 69 8.62 2.78 -2.64
C THR A 69 10.13 2.90 -2.41
N GLY A 70 10.89 3.28 -3.43
CA GLY A 70 12.35 3.19 -3.46
C GLY A 70 12.88 1.76 -3.62
N LEU A 71 12.01 0.78 -3.95
CA LEU A 71 12.36 -0.63 -4.04
C LEU A 71 12.45 -1.09 -5.52
N SER A 72 13.28 -2.11 -5.74
CA SER A 72 13.31 -2.84 -7.02
C SER A 72 12.11 -3.76 -7.13
N GLU A 73 11.58 -3.93 -8.35
CA GLU A 73 10.50 -4.89 -8.63
C GLU A 73 10.89 -6.33 -8.25
N GLU A 74 12.19 -6.67 -8.25
CA GLU A 74 12.69 -7.98 -7.86
C GLU A 74 12.19 -8.42 -6.46
N VAL A 75 11.97 -7.46 -5.55
CA VAL A 75 11.48 -7.72 -4.18
C VAL A 75 10.04 -8.27 -4.18
N ILE A 76 9.25 -7.92 -5.19
CA ILE A 76 7.83 -8.28 -5.30
C ILE A 76 7.57 -9.30 -6.42
N ARG A 77 8.63 -9.75 -7.10
CA ARG A 77 8.49 -10.63 -8.27
C ARG A 77 7.80 -11.95 -7.94
N PRO A 78 8.11 -12.65 -6.84
CA PRO A 78 7.42 -13.89 -6.47
C PRO A 78 5.91 -13.68 -6.26
N GLN A 79 5.53 -12.58 -5.59
CA GLN A 79 4.13 -12.24 -5.32
C GLN A 79 3.37 -11.92 -6.61
N LEU A 80 4.01 -11.22 -7.54
CA LEU A 80 3.43 -10.92 -8.85
C LEU A 80 3.25 -12.18 -9.71
N GLU A 81 4.23 -13.09 -9.70
CA GLU A 81 4.10 -14.38 -10.40
C GLU A 81 2.94 -15.20 -9.85
N GLU A 82 2.80 -15.27 -8.53
CA GLU A 82 1.66 -15.93 -7.87
C GLU A 82 0.32 -15.27 -8.25
N ALA A 83 0.25 -13.93 -8.22
CA ALA A 83 -0.94 -13.19 -8.60
C ALA A 83 -1.34 -13.43 -10.08
N ILE A 84 -0.36 -13.58 -10.97
CA ILE A 84 -0.60 -13.91 -12.38
C ILE A 84 -1.03 -15.36 -12.53
N ALA A 85 -0.40 -16.29 -11.81
CA ALA A 85 -0.75 -17.71 -11.83
C ALA A 85 -2.19 -17.96 -11.33
N GLN A 86 -2.64 -17.22 -10.30
CA GLN A 86 -4.02 -17.23 -9.83
C GLN A 86 -4.99 -16.46 -10.76
N GLY A 87 -4.48 -15.80 -11.80
CA GLY A 87 -5.29 -15.06 -12.76
C GLY A 87 -5.85 -13.73 -12.22
N TYR A 88 -5.30 -13.21 -11.12
CA TYR A 88 -5.70 -11.90 -10.58
C TYR A 88 -5.14 -10.72 -11.37
N LEU A 89 -3.94 -10.89 -11.93
CA LEU A 89 -3.23 -9.88 -12.70
C LEU A 89 -2.87 -10.38 -14.09
N THR A 90 -2.81 -9.45 -15.04
CA THR A 90 -2.00 -9.57 -16.24
C THR A 90 -0.88 -8.55 -16.20
N GLU A 91 0.21 -8.81 -16.92
CA GLU A 91 1.32 -7.86 -17.03
C GLU A 91 1.79 -7.68 -18.47
N CYS A 92 2.40 -6.54 -18.71
CA CYS A 92 3.19 -6.27 -19.91
C CYS A 92 4.50 -5.59 -19.49
N ALA A 93 5.28 -5.11 -20.46
CA ALA A 93 6.55 -4.45 -20.19
C ALA A 93 6.42 -3.24 -19.23
N ASP A 94 5.31 -2.50 -19.33
CA ASP A 94 5.17 -1.18 -18.72
C ASP A 94 4.21 -1.14 -17.51
N TYR A 95 3.25 -2.07 -17.40
CA TYR A 95 2.23 -2.03 -16.36
C TYR A 95 1.67 -3.41 -15.98
N TRP A 96 1.10 -3.47 -14.77
CA TRP A 96 0.20 -4.53 -14.32
C TRP A 96 -1.26 -4.10 -14.44
N GLN A 97 -2.14 -5.02 -14.79
CA GLN A 97 -3.56 -4.75 -14.89
C GLN A 97 -4.34 -5.82 -14.12
N ILE A 98 -5.30 -5.38 -13.31
CA ILE A 98 -6.21 -6.29 -12.63
C ILE A 98 -7.21 -6.85 -13.63
N THR A 99 -7.40 -8.18 -13.57
CA THR A 99 -8.43 -8.90 -14.33
C THR A 99 -9.79 -8.82 -13.63
N GLU A 100 -10.87 -9.17 -14.31
CA GLU A 100 -12.19 -9.28 -13.65
C GLU A 100 -12.19 -10.26 -12.46
N HIS A 101 -11.41 -11.34 -12.54
CA HIS A 101 -11.24 -12.26 -11.40
C HIS A 101 -10.52 -11.57 -10.23
N GLY A 102 -9.42 -10.87 -10.50
CA GLY A 102 -8.69 -10.11 -9.48
C GLY A 102 -9.53 -9.02 -8.81
N LYS A 103 -10.51 -8.42 -9.51
CA LYS A 103 -11.46 -7.47 -8.90
C LYS A 103 -12.32 -8.13 -7.83
N LEU A 104 -12.84 -9.33 -8.10
CA LEU A 104 -13.68 -10.08 -7.18
C LEU A 104 -12.89 -10.56 -5.94
N PHE A 105 -11.59 -10.80 -6.10
CA PHE A 105 -10.68 -11.31 -5.07
C PHE A 105 -9.60 -10.30 -4.68
N LEU A 106 -9.92 -8.99 -4.71
CA LEU A 106 -8.93 -7.93 -4.51
C LEU A 106 -8.20 -8.03 -3.16
N ASN A 107 -8.89 -8.44 -2.09
CA ASN A 107 -8.25 -8.61 -0.79
C ASN A 107 -7.24 -9.76 -0.82
N SER A 108 -7.58 -10.90 -1.41
CA SER A 108 -6.68 -12.04 -1.57
C SER A 108 -5.47 -11.68 -2.44
N LEU A 109 -5.67 -10.90 -3.51
CA LEU A 109 -4.58 -10.34 -4.30
C LEU A 109 -3.65 -9.46 -3.44
N LEU A 110 -4.21 -8.57 -2.62
CA LEU A 110 -3.42 -7.67 -1.78
C LEU A 110 -2.69 -8.39 -0.65
N GLU A 111 -3.28 -9.47 -0.10
CA GLU A 111 -2.67 -10.29 0.94
C GLU A 111 -1.35 -10.93 0.50
N LEU A 112 -1.17 -11.20 -0.80
CA LEU A 112 0.10 -11.70 -1.35
C LEU A 112 1.28 -10.75 -1.06
N PHE A 113 1.02 -9.45 -0.88
CA PHE A 113 2.05 -8.43 -0.66
C PHE A 113 2.25 -8.05 0.80
N LEU A 114 1.52 -8.66 1.74
CA LEU A 114 1.74 -8.45 3.17
C LEU A 114 3.08 -9.06 3.58
N ALA A 115 3.85 -8.33 4.37
CA ALA A 115 4.98 -8.90 5.08
C ALA A 115 4.47 -9.89 6.15
N GLU A 116 5.20 -10.99 6.35
CA GLU A 116 4.99 -11.89 7.49
C GLU A 116 5.29 -11.23 8.84
#